data_AF-A0A4R2JVV6-F1
#
_entry.id   AF-A0A4R2JVV6-F1
#
_cell.length_a   1.000
_cell.length_b   1.000
_cell.length_c   1.000
_cell.angle_alpha   90.00
_cell.angle_beta   90.00
_cell.angle_gamma   90.00
#
_symmetry.space_group_name_H-M   'P 1'
#
loop_
_entity.id
_entity.type
_entity.pdbx_description
1 polymer ?
#
loop_
_entity_poly.entity_id
_entity_poly.type
_entity_poly.pdbx_seq_one_letter_code
_entity_poly.pdbx_strand_id
1 'polypeptide(L)' 'MLGKISKEQLAGDYPVWQTSLRNPDWAAYAELCGATGIRVTSRDQLDDAMTLMFSTDGPVLLCVEQDAELL' A
#
# COMPACT_ATOMS: atom_id res chain seq x y z
N MET A 1 -3.07 10.99 0.43
CA MET A 1 -3.87 12.24 0.55
C MET A 1 -5.38 11.99 0.62
N LEU A 2 -5.95 11.09 -0.19
CA LEU A 2 -7.41 10.83 -0.17
C LEU A 2 -7.92 10.20 1.14
N GLY A 3 -7.18 9.29 1.79
CA GLY A 3 -7.60 8.71 3.08
C GLY A 3 -7.76 9.73 4.22
N LYS A 4 -7.04 10.85 4.18
CA LYS A 4 -7.18 11.93 5.18
C LYS A 4 -8.43 12.78 4.92
N ILE A 5 -8.72 13.04 3.65
CA ILE A 5 -9.93 13.74 3.19
C ILE A 5 -11.18 12.90 3.52
N SER A 6 -11.14 11.57 3.33
CA SER A 6 -12.27 10.69 3.70
C SER A 6 -12.53 10.69 5.21
N LYS A 7 -11.48 10.71 6.05
CA LYS A 7 -11.63 10.83 7.51
C LYS A 7 -12.24 12.18 7.92
N GLU A 8 -11.85 13.28 7.27
CA GLU A 8 -12.42 14.61 7.51
C GLU A 8 -13.88 14.73 7.05
N GLN A 9 -14.26 14.10 5.93
CA GLN A 9 -15.64 14.06 5.43
C GLN A 9 -16.57 13.24 6.35
N LEU A 10 -16.08 12.09 6.85
CA LEU A 10 -16.78 11.26 7.84
C LEU A 10 -16.95 11.99 9.19
N ALA A 11 -15.92 12.68 9.68
CA ALA A 11 -15.99 13.45 10.92
C ALA A 11 -16.95 14.65 10.84
N GLY A 12 -17.29 15.11 9.62
CA GLY A 12 -18.22 16.21 9.38
C GLY A 12 -19.64 15.79 8.99
N ASP A 13 -20.00 14.49 9.10
CA ASP A 13 -21.29 13.93 8.65
C ASP A 13 -21.62 14.20 7.17
N TYR A 14 -20.60 14.40 6.32
CA TYR A 14 -20.79 14.57 4.88
C TYR A 14 -20.80 13.21 4.16
N PRO A 15 -21.68 13.00 3.16
CA PRO A 15 -21.65 11.79 2.35
C PRO A 15 -20.31 11.70 1.59
N VAL A 16 -19.58 10.60 1.79
CA VAL A 16 -18.31 10.32 1.11
C VAL A 16 -18.55 10.15 -0.39
N TRP A 17 -18.24 11.18 -1.18
CA TRP A 17 -18.42 11.19 -2.65
C TRP A 17 -17.07 11.11 -3.37
N GLN A 18 -16.95 10.19 -4.35
CA GLN A 18 -15.78 10.03 -5.24
C GLN A 18 -14.38 9.79 -4.60
N THR A 19 -14.29 9.24 -3.39
CA THR A 19 -12.99 8.90 -2.77
C THR A 19 -12.66 7.40 -2.77
N SER A 20 -13.39 6.58 -3.54
CA SER A 20 -13.08 5.15 -3.65
C SER A 20 -11.69 4.95 -4.26
N LEU A 21 -10.73 4.63 -3.40
CA LEU A 21 -9.41 4.19 -3.79
C LEU A 21 -9.49 2.69 -4.06
N ARG A 22 -9.50 2.31 -5.34
CA ARG A 22 -9.17 0.92 -5.69
C ARG A 22 -7.66 0.80 -5.59
N ASN A 23 -7.16 0.04 -4.63
CA ASN A 23 -5.73 -0.19 -4.47
C ASN A 23 -5.31 -1.26 -5.50
N PRO A 24 -4.61 -0.90 -6.59
CA PRO A 24 -4.14 -1.90 -7.56
C PRO A 24 -3.01 -2.73 -6.95
N ASP A 25 -2.68 -3.85 -7.59
CA ASP A 25 -1.51 -4.62 -7.20
C ASP A 25 -0.23 -3.91 -7.65
N TRP A 26 0.34 -3.09 -6.76
CA TRP A 26 1.55 -2.32 -7.03
C TRP A 26 2.80 -3.19 -7.15
N ALA A 27 2.83 -4.35 -6.49
CA ALA A 27 3.94 -5.29 -6.64
C ALA A 27 3.95 -5.88 -8.06
N ALA A 28 2.80 -6.31 -8.57
CA ALA A 28 2.68 -6.77 -9.95
C ALA A 28 3.00 -5.65 -10.97
N TYR A 29 2.63 -4.39 -10.67
CA TYR A 29 3.02 -3.26 -11.51
C TYR A 29 4.53 -3.05 -11.55
N ALA A 30 5.24 -3.18 -10.42
CA ALA A 30 6.69 -3.08 -10.38
C ALA A 30 7.36 -4.15 -11.25
N GLU A 31 6.88 -5.40 -11.20
CA GLU A 31 7.35 -6.49 -12.04
C GLU A 31 7.15 -6.20 -13.54
N LEU A 32 6.00 -5.64 -13.92
CA LEU A 32 5.73 -5.22 -15.30
C LEU A 32 6.70 -4.12 -15.78
N CYS A 33 7.19 -3.29 -14.87
CA CYS A 33 8.19 -2.26 -15.16
C CYS A 33 9.65 -2.77 -15.11
N GLY A 34 9.87 -4.05 -14.82
CA GLY A 34 11.20 -4.65 -14.72
C GLY A 34 11.89 -4.43 -13.37
N ALA A 35 11.15 -4.04 -12.34
CA ALA A 35 11.62 -3.97 -10.96
C ALA A 35 11.12 -5.20 -10.17
N THR A 36 11.73 -5.48 -9.02
CA THR A 36 11.23 -6.52 -8.11
C THR A 36 10.01 -6.00 -7.34
N GLY A 37 8.89 -6.72 -7.39
CA GLY A 37 7.70 -6.44 -6.58
C GLY A 37 7.63 -7.36 -5.37
N ILE A 38 7.44 -6.80 -4.17
CA ILE A 38 7.21 -7.56 -2.94
C ILE A 38 5.91 -7.07 -2.30
N ARG A 39 5.02 -8.00 -1.93
CA ARG A 39 3.75 -7.66 -1.27
C ARG A 39 3.72 -8.21 0.16
N VAL A 40 3.35 -7.35 1.11
CA VAL A 40 3.18 -7.68 2.53
C VAL A 40 1.73 -7.44 2.92
N THR A 41 1.06 -8.45 3.44
CA THR A 41 -0.35 -8.39 3.86
C THR A 41 -0.53 -8.55 5.37
N SER A 42 0.52 -8.94 6.09
CA SER A 42 0.50 -9.10 7.54
C SER A 42 1.81 -8.63 8.18
N ARG A 43 1.74 -8.24 9.46
CA ARG A 43 2.86 -7.63 10.19
C ARG A 43 4.06 -8.57 10.33
N ASP A 44 3.84 -9.86 10.48
CA ASP A 44 4.86 -10.90 10.63
C ASP A 44 5.71 -11.11 9.36
N GLN A 45 5.22 -10.67 8.19
CA GLN A 45 5.97 -10.75 6.92
C GLN A 45 6.94 -9.58 6.72
N LEU A 46 6.80 -8.50 7.50
CA LEU A 46 7.47 -7.23 7.22
C LEU A 46 8.99 -7.33 7.34
N ASP A 47 9.49 -7.95 8.40
CA ASP A 47 10.94 -8.04 8.66
C ASP A 47 11.66 -8.87 7.59
N ASP A 48 11.05 -10.00 7.20
CA ASP A 48 11.57 -10.86 6.13
C ASP A 48 11.51 -10.16 4.77
N ALA A 49 10.41 -9.47 4.48
CA ALA A 49 10.25 -8.73 3.23
C ALA A 49 11.23 -7.55 3.11
N MET A 50 11.50 -6.84 4.21
CA MET A 50 12.52 -5.78 4.24
C MET A 50 13.92 -6.37 4.04
N THR A 51 14.23 -7.49 4.68
CA THR A 51 15.51 -8.19 4.49
C THR A 51 15.70 -8.59 3.03
N LEU A 52 14.68 -9.18 2.41
CA LEU A 52 14.69 -9.52 0.98
C LEU A 52 14.88 -8.27 0.11
N MET A 53 14.13 -7.20 0.35
CA MET A 53 14.21 -5.94 -0.39
C MET A 53 15.64 -5.38 -0.40
N PHE A 54 16.31 -5.32 0.75
CA PHE A 54 17.67 -4.78 0.84
C PHE A 54 18.75 -5.69 0.25
N SER A 55 18.49 -6.99 0.17
CA SER A 55 19.42 -7.97 -0.41
C SER A 55 19.27 -8.16 -1.92
N THR A 56 18.18 -7.63 -2.50
CA THR A 56 17.88 -7.77 -3.92
C THR A 56 18.64 -6.72 -4.72
N ASP A 57 19.40 -7.15 -5.71
CA ASP A 57 20.08 -6.25 -6.64
C ASP A 57 19.06 -5.56 -7.57
N GLY A 58 19.15 -4.24 -7.65
CA GLY A 58 18.32 -3.42 -8.55
C GLY A 58 17.12 -2.77 -7.86
N PRO A 59 16.20 -2.17 -8.64
CA PRO A 59 15.04 -1.46 -8.09
C PRO A 59 14.02 -2.45 -7.51
N VAL A 60 13.56 -2.18 -6.29
CA VAL A 60 12.55 -2.98 -5.59
C VAL A 60 11.41 -2.08 -5.10
N LEU A 61 10.17 -2.54 -5.25
CA LEU A 61 8.97 -1.95 -4.66
C LEU A 61 8.40 -2.90 -3.60
N LEU A 62 8.37 -2.44 -2.35
CA LEU A 62 7.71 -3.13 -1.24
C LEU A 62 6.31 -2.53 -1.01
N CYS A 63 5.27 -3.24 -1.41
CA CYS A 63 3.88 -2.87 -1.21
C CYS A 63 3.37 -3.43 0.13
N VAL A 64 3.30 -2.58 1.14
CA VAL A 64 2.74 -2.92 2.46
C VAL A 64 1.25 -2.59 2.47
N GLU A 65 0.41 -3.60 2.57
CA GLU A 65 -1.03 -3.42 2.76
C GLU A 65 -1.28 -2.87 4.17
N GLN A 66 -2.03 -1.78 4.24
CA GLN A 66 -2.37 -1.10 5.48
C GLN A 66 -3.88 -0.89 5.50
N ASP A 67 -4.47 -1.10 6.67
CA ASP A 67 -5.86 -0.74 6.89
C ASP A 67 -6.01 0.79 6.82
N ALA A 68 -6.93 1.26 5.98
CA ALA A 68 -7.25 2.68 5.87
C ALA A 68 -7.88 3.24 7.16
N GLU A 69 -8.52 2.38 7.96
CA GLU A 69 -9.15 2.76 9.22
C GLU A 69 -8.12 3.05 10.32
N LEU A 70 -6.90 2.51 10.23
CA LEU A 70 -5.85 2.57 11.27
C LEU A 70 -6.32 1.96 12.61
N LEU A 71 -7.12 0.89 12.57
CA LEU A 71 -7.54 0.14 13.75
C LEU A 71 -6.44 -0.78 14.29
#